data_AF-A0A1M6C5D5-F1
#
_entry.id   AF-A0A1M6C5D5-F1
#
_cell.length_a   1.000
_cell.length_b   1.000
_cell.length_c   1.000
_cell.angle_alpha   90.00
_cell.angle_beta   90.00
_cell.angle_gamma   90.00
#
_symmetry.space_group_name_H-M   'P 1'
#
loop_
_entity.id
_entity.type
_entity.pdbx_description
1 polymer ?
#
loop_
_entity_poly.entity_id
_entity_poly.type
_entity_poly.pdbx_seq_one_letter_code
_entity_poly.pdbx_strand_id
1 'polypeptide(L)'
;MERDTFSRGFLAGISGGIAMLAWSLLSGAVLQISHLRNVDWMAIMIFAHPPAFELIETIIAMIVNVFFCGVLGILFAYLLPLIKREKIYLKGWVFSLVVWLGAYAISTIFKVVGTTPTSVETAILNISGATVYGLALAYTTNKLLYGEIKSSYGTNVAPAMKPLGDREDKEK
;
A
#
# COMPACT_ATOMS: atom_id res chain seq x y z
N MET A 1 16.95 12.85 4.69
CA MET A 1 16.08 12.11 3.76
C MET A 1 16.74 10.76 3.56
N GLU A 2 16.46 9.80 4.44
CA GLU A 2 17.24 8.56 4.55
C GLU A 2 16.69 7.48 3.61
N ARG A 3 17.59 6.80 2.89
CA ARG A 3 17.46 5.51 2.19
C ARG A 3 16.11 5.24 1.47
N ASP A 4 16.16 5.35 0.14
CA ASP A 4 15.21 4.85 -0.87
C ASP A 4 13.75 4.64 -0.40
N THR A 5 13.11 5.74 -0.01
CA THR A 5 11.67 5.76 0.35
C THR A 5 10.79 5.37 -0.85
N PHE A 6 11.24 5.71 -2.06
CA PHE A 6 10.55 5.40 -3.30
C PHE A 6 10.40 3.88 -3.48
N SER A 7 11.50 3.12 -3.55
CA SER A 7 11.41 1.67 -3.79
C SER A 7 10.76 0.94 -2.62
N ARG A 8 10.97 1.39 -1.38
CA ARG A 8 10.32 0.81 -0.19
C ARG A 8 8.80 1.03 -0.22
N GLY A 9 8.36 2.24 -0.56
CA GLY A 9 6.95 2.55 -0.74
C GLY A 9 6.33 1.74 -1.88
N PHE A 10 7.04 1.61 -3.00
CA PHE A 10 6.60 0.80 -4.15
C PHE A 10 6.43 -0.68 -3.78
N LEU A 11 7.42 -1.27 -3.13
CA LEU A 11 7.36 -2.66 -2.65
C LEU A 11 6.24 -2.88 -1.62
N ALA A 12 6.05 -1.91 -0.71
CA ALA A 12 4.95 -1.96 0.23
C ALA A 12 3.58 -1.91 -0.50
N GLY A 13 3.45 -1.04 -1.50
CA GLY A 13 2.26 -0.97 -2.35
C GLY A 13 2.00 -2.26 -3.12
N ILE A 14 3.01 -2.86 -3.74
CA ILE A 14 2.91 -4.16 -4.43
C ILE A 14 2.42 -5.25 -3.45
N SER A 15 3.01 -5.32 -2.25
CA SER A 15 2.62 -6.33 -1.27
C SER A 15 1.15 -6.20 -0.87
N GLY A 16 0.66 -4.97 -0.70
CA GLY A 16 -0.75 -4.71 -0.45
C GLY A 16 -1.62 -5.07 -1.65
N GLY A 17 -1.19 -4.73 -2.87
CA GLY A 17 -1.92 -5.04 -4.10
C GLY A 17 -2.08 -6.54 -4.32
N ILE A 18 -1.02 -7.32 -4.08
CA ILE A 18 -1.07 -8.78 -4.15
C ILE A 18 -2.04 -9.35 -3.10
N ALA A 19 -1.98 -8.86 -1.86
CA ALA A 19 -2.89 -9.28 -0.80
C ALA A 19 -4.35 -8.98 -1.15
N MET A 20 -4.62 -7.79 -1.70
CA MET A 20 -5.94 -7.37 -2.16
C MET A 20 -6.43 -8.22 -3.33
N LEU A 21 -5.58 -8.53 -4.30
CA LEU A 21 -5.93 -9.40 -5.42
C LEU A 21 -6.25 -10.82 -4.96
N ALA A 22 -5.44 -11.38 -4.07
CA ALA A 22 -5.72 -12.68 -3.46
C ALA A 22 -7.08 -12.68 -2.76
N TRP A 23 -7.37 -11.64 -1.99
CA TRP A 23 -8.68 -11.46 -1.36
C TRP A 23 -9.83 -11.35 -2.37
N SER A 24 -9.64 -10.57 -3.44
CA SER A 24 -10.64 -10.38 -4.50
C SER A 24 -10.96 -11.68 -5.23
N LEU A 25 -9.96 -12.54 -5.44
CA LEU A 25 -10.16 -13.85 -6.08
C LEU A 25 -10.83 -14.84 -5.13
N LEU A 26 -10.42 -14.86 -3.85
CA LEU A 26 -11.02 -15.73 -2.83
C LEU A 26 -12.49 -15.39 -2.58
N SER A 27 -12.82 -14.10 -2.44
CA SER A 27 -14.19 -13.64 -2.28
C SER A 27 -15.06 -14.02 -3.49
N GLY A 28 -14.54 -13.94 -4.71
CA GLY A 28 -15.19 -14.45 -5.92
C GLY A 28 -15.45 -15.95 -5.91
N ALA A 29 -14.49 -16.75 -5.45
CA ALA A 29 -14.62 -18.20 -5.43
C ALA A 29 -15.60 -18.70 -4.36
N VAL A 30 -15.62 -18.06 -3.18
CA VAL A 30 -16.40 -18.52 -2.02
C VAL A 30 -17.83 -17.98 -2.03
N LEU A 31 -18.02 -16.71 -2.41
CA LEU A 31 -19.31 -16.06 -2.23
C LEU A 31 -20.23 -16.20 -3.44
N GLN A 32 -19.74 -16.58 -4.63
CA GLN A 32 -20.50 -16.69 -5.90
C GLN A 32 -21.34 -15.44 -6.26
N ILE A 33 -21.16 -14.32 -5.56
CA ILE A 33 -21.87 -13.07 -5.81
C ILE A 33 -21.21 -12.41 -7.02
N SER A 34 -22.00 -12.05 -8.02
CA SER A 34 -21.55 -11.22 -9.13
C SER A 34 -21.16 -9.84 -8.61
N HIS A 35 -19.85 -9.58 -8.53
CA HIS A 35 -19.31 -8.30 -8.07
C HIS A 35 -18.20 -7.84 -8.99
N LEU A 36 -18.03 -6.52 -9.09
CA LEU A 36 -16.95 -5.93 -9.87
C LEU A 36 -15.61 -6.17 -9.17
N ARG A 37 -14.83 -7.14 -9.67
CA ARG A 37 -13.51 -7.47 -9.13
C ARG A 37 -12.53 -6.33 -9.42
N ASN A 38 -11.50 -6.19 -8.59
CA ASN A 38 -10.46 -5.17 -8.79
C ASN A 38 -9.75 -5.30 -10.15
N VAL A 39 -9.56 -6.54 -10.61
CA VAL A 39 -9.00 -6.84 -11.93
C VAL A 39 -9.94 -6.40 -13.05
N ASP A 40 -11.25 -6.67 -12.92
CA ASP A 40 -12.24 -6.27 -13.92
C ASP A 40 -12.36 -4.75 -13.98
N TRP A 41 -12.36 -4.08 -12.83
CA TRP A 41 -12.35 -2.62 -12.79
C TRP A 41 -11.11 -2.06 -13.52
N MET A 42 -9.93 -2.63 -13.29
CA MET A 42 -8.72 -2.22 -14.00
C MET A 42 -8.79 -2.52 -15.51
N ALA A 43 -9.35 -3.66 -15.90
CA ALA A 43 -9.56 -4.02 -17.30
C ALA A 43 -10.50 -3.04 -18.01
N ILE A 44 -11.62 -2.67 -17.37
CA ILE A 44 -12.54 -1.64 -17.90
C ILE A 44 -11.80 -0.31 -18.11
N MET A 45 -10.96 0.10 -17.16
CA MET A 45 -10.22 1.37 -17.27
C MET A 45 -9.17 1.37 -18.39
N ILE A 46 -8.61 0.20 -18.74
CA ILE A 46 -7.56 0.08 -19.77
C ILE A 46 -8.16 -0.16 -21.15
N PHE A 47 -9.07 -1.12 -21.26
CA PHE A 47 -9.62 -1.60 -22.53
C PHE A 47 -10.93 -0.90 -22.93
N ALA A 48 -11.52 -0.12 -22.01
CA ALA A 48 -12.69 0.71 -22.25
C ALA A 48 -13.94 -0.05 -22.73
N HIS A 49 -14.08 -1.33 -22.37
CA HIS A 49 -15.31 -2.10 -22.54
C HIS A 49 -15.64 -2.91 -21.28
N PRO A 50 -16.93 -3.23 -21.05
CA PRO A 50 -17.32 -4.09 -19.95
C PRO A 50 -16.87 -5.55 -20.17
N PRO A 51 -16.89 -6.38 -19.10
CA PRO A 51 -16.73 -7.83 -19.22
C PRO A 51 -17.70 -8.46 -20.25
N ALA A 52 -17.40 -9.63 -20.83
CA ALA A 52 -16.31 -10.54 -20.50
C ALA A 52 -14.96 -10.12 -21.10
N PHE A 53 -13.87 -10.41 -20.38
CA PHE A 53 -12.49 -10.16 -20.80
C PHE A 53 -11.80 -11.46 -21.22
N GLU A 54 -10.92 -11.36 -22.20
CA GLU A 54 -10.03 -12.46 -22.58
C GLU A 54 -8.98 -12.72 -21.50
N LEU A 55 -8.35 -13.90 -21.56
CA LEU A 55 -7.29 -14.28 -20.61
C LEU A 55 -6.13 -13.28 -20.64
N ILE A 56 -5.74 -12.80 -21.83
CA ILE A 56 -4.63 -11.86 -21.97
C ILE A 56 -4.98 -10.49 -21.38
N GLU A 57 -6.20 -9.99 -21.59
CA GLU A 57 -6.68 -8.73 -21.03
C GLU A 57 -6.70 -8.80 -19.49
N THR A 58 -7.14 -9.93 -18.95
CA THR A 58 -7.15 -10.19 -17.51
C THR A 58 -5.73 -10.16 -16.93
N ILE A 59 -4.75 -10.79 -17.59
CA ILE A 59 -3.35 -10.80 -17.14
C ILE A 59 -2.77 -9.39 -17.17
N ILE A 60 -3.00 -8.63 -18.26
CA ILE A 60 -2.54 -7.24 -18.38
C ILE A 60 -3.16 -6.39 -17.27
N ALA A 61 -4.47 -6.51 -17.05
CA ALA A 61 -5.18 -5.77 -16.00
C ALA A 61 -4.65 -6.12 -14.60
N MET A 62 -4.31 -7.37 -14.32
CA MET A 62 -3.68 -7.76 -13.05
C MET A 62 -2.33 -7.07 -12.84
N ILE A 63 -1.46 -7.08 -13.86
CA ILE A 63 -0.13 -6.45 -13.78
C ILE A 63 -0.27 -4.96 -13.54
N VAL A 64 -1.13 -4.28 -14.31
CA VAL A 64 -1.35 -2.84 -14.17
C VAL A 64 -2.00 -2.51 -12.82
N ASN A 65 -2.89 -3.35 -12.31
CA ASN A 65 -3.48 -3.18 -10.98
C ASN A 65 -2.41 -3.24 -9.87
N VAL A 66 -1.52 -4.24 -9.90
CA VAL A 66 -0.41 -4.35 -8.95
C VAL A 66 0.55 -3.17 -9.06
N PHE A 67 0.87 -2.74 -10.29
CA PHE A 67 1.71 -1.57 -10.51
C PHE A 67 1.09 -0.30 -9.94
N PHE A 68 -0.21 -0.07 -10.19
CA PHE A 68 -0.98 1.03 -9.64
C PHE A 68 -0.97 1.01 -8.10
N CYS A 69 -1.17 -0.15 -7.48
CA CYS A 69 -1.02 -0.36 -6.05
C CYS A 69 0.39 -0.01 -5.54
N GLY A 70 1.43 -0.32 -6.30
CA GLY A 70 2.81 0.09 -6.04
C GLY A 70 2.95 1.62 -6.01
N VAL A 71 2.42 2.32 -7.00
CA VAL A 71 2.42 3.80 -7.05
C VAL A 71 1.72 4.41 -5.84
N LEU A 72 0.57 3.86 -5.44
CA LEU A 72 -0.14 4.29 -4.23
C LEU A 72 0.69 4.07 -2.96
N GLY A 73 1.47 2.99 -2.90
CA GLY A 73 2.40 2.74 -1.79
C GLY A 73 3.53 3.77 -1.71
N ILE A 74 4.04 4.25 -2.86
CA ILE A 74 4.99 5.37 -2.91
C ILE A 74 4.35 6.61 -2.27
N LEU A 75 3.14 6.97 -2.71
CA LEU A 75 2.41 8.14 -2.17
C LEU A 75 2.21 8.03 -0.66
N PHE A 76 1.81 6.85 -0.17
CA PHE A 76 1.66 6.61 1.26
C PHE A 76 2.98 6.77 2.03
N ALA A 77 4.09 6.22 1.51
CA ALA A 77 5.40 6.33 2.13
C ALA A 77 5.89 7.78 2.22
N TYR A 78 5.64 8.59 1.19
CA TYR A 78 5.96 10.03 1.21
C TYR A 78 5.01 10.85 2.08
N LEU A 79 3.78 10.38 2.33
CA LEU A 79 2.83 11.04 3.23
C LEU A 79 3.20 10.84 4.71
N LEU A 80 3.85 9.73 5.07
CA LEU A 80 4.18 9.39 6.46
C LEU A 80 5.06 10.42 7.19
N PRO A 81 6.11 11.00 6.60
CA PRO A 81 6.89 12.06 7.24
C PRO A 81 6.06 13.31 7.60
N LEU A 82 5.01 13.61 6.85
CA LEU A 82 4.15 14.77 7.09
C LEU A 82 3.17 14.54 8.25
N ILE A 83 2.91 13.28 8.63
CA ILE A 83 1.90 12.93 9.62
C ILE A 83 2.55 12.13 10.76
N LYS A 84 2.62 12.69 11.97
CA LYS A 84 3.19 12.07 13.20
C LYS A 84 3.05 10.56 13.24
N ARG A 85 4.13 9.79 13.37
CA ARG A 85 4.22 8.32 13.13
C ARG A 85 3.21 7.40 13.86
N GLU A 86 2.51 7.90 14.85
CA GLU A 86 1.52 7.13 15.62
C GLU A 86 0.43 6.51 14.74
N LYS A 87 -0.02 5.31 15.11
CA LYS A 87 -1.16 4.59 14.50
C LYS A 87 -1.04 4.35 12.99
N ILE A 88 0.11 3.86 12.50
CA ILE A 88 0.32 3.58 11.06
C ILE A 88 -0.75 2.67 10.43
N TYR A 89 -1.23 1.66 11.15
CA TYR A 89 -2.28 0.76 10.65
C TYR A 89 -3.60 1.49 10.37
N LEU A 90 -4.01 2.38 11.28
CA LEU A 90 -5.20 3.20 11.09
C LEU A 90 -5.03 4.13 9.88
N LYS A 91 -3.84 4.70 9.69
CA LYS A 91 -3.55 5.56 8.54
C LYS A 91 -3.56 4.81 7.23
N GLY A 92 -2.96 3.62 7.17
CA GLY A 92 -2.97 2.78 5.97
C GLY A 92 -4.40 2.38 5.60
N TRP A 93 -5.22 2.04 6.60
CA TRP A 93 -6.64 1.74 6.41
C TRP A 93 -7.45 2.95 5.92
N VAL A 94 -7.30 4.12 6.54
CA VAL A 94 -7.99 5.34 6.08
C VAL A 94 -7.52 5.75 4.69
N PHE A 95 -6.21 5.69 4.43
CA PHE A 95 -5.64 5.99 3.11
C PHE A 95 -6.25 5.11 2.03
N SER A 96 -6.34 3.80 2.25
CA SER A 96 -6.90 2.88 1.26
C SER A 96 -8.39 3.09 1.02
N LEU A 97 -9.17 3.38 2.06
CA LEU A 97 -10.59 3.72 1.92
C LEU A 97 -10.80 5.01 1.12
N VAL A 98 -9.99 6.04 1.36
CA VAL A 98 -10.05 7.30 0.61
C VAL A 98 -9.68 7.08 -0.85
N VAL A 99 -8.64 6.30 -1.13
CA VAL A 99 -8.23 5.96 -2.51
C VAL A 99 -9.33 5.18 -3.23
N TRP A 100 -9.92 4.17 -2.57
CA TRP A 100 -11.03 3.41 -3.11
C TRP A 100 -12.24 4.30 -3.43
N LEU A 101 -12.64 5.16 -2.48
CA LEU A 101 -13.73 6.10 -2.68
C LEU A 101 -13.46 7.05 -3.84
N GLY A 102 -12.21 7.54 -3.95
CA GLY A 102 -11.78 8.38 -5.06
C GLY A 102 -11.88 7.67 -6.40
N ALA A 103 -11.44 6.42 -6.50
CA ALA A 103 -11.58 5.61 -7.71
C ALA A 103 -13.05 5.44 -8.11
N TYR A 104 -13.94 5.16 -7.15
CA TYR A 104 -15.38 5.07 -7.36
C TYR A 104 -16.02 6.38 -7.81
N ALA A 105 -15.63 7.49 -7.19
CA ALA A 105 -16.11 8.82 -7.54
C ALA A 105 -15.71 9.15 -8.98
N ILE A 106 -14.47 8.87 -9.38
CA ILE A 106 -14.00 9.06 -10.76
C ILE A 106 -14.84 8.22 -11.73
N SER A 107 -14.97 6.91 -11.51
CA SER A 107 -15.77 6.05 -12.41
C SER A 107 -17.23 6.49 -12.52
N THR A 108 -17.82 7.00 -11.43
CA THR A 108 -19.20 7.47 -11.39
C THR A 108 -19.38 8.81 -12.12
N ILE A 109 -18.51 9.79 -11.86
CA ILE A 109 -18.56 11.12 -12.48
C ILE A 109 -18.42 11.01 -14.00
N PHE A 110 -17.50 10.15 -14.46
CA PHE A 110 -17.28 9.90 -15.89
C PHE A 110 -18.23 8.87 -16.49
N LYS A 111 -19.17 8.31 -15.71
CA LYS A 111 -20.16 7.31 -16.15
C LYS A 111 -19.52 6.14 -16.91
N VAL A 112 -18.44 5.60 -16.37
CA VAL A 112 -17.67 4.54 -17.03
C VAL A 112 -18.52 3.28 -17.16
N VAL A 113 -18.78 2.87 -18.41
CA VAL A 113 -19.61 1.71 -18.73
C VAL A 113 -19.05 0.45 -18.07
N GLY A 114 -19.90 -0.35 -17.44
CA GLY A 114 -19.51 -1.55 -16.70
C GLY A 114 -19.13 -1.32 -15.23
N THR A 115 -19.06 -0.07 -14.76
CA THR A 115 -18.80 0.26 -13.34
C THR A 115 -20.05 0.73 -12.58
N THR A 116 -21.09 1.15 -13.32
CA THR A 116 -22.36 1.65 -12.78
C THR A 116 -23.56 0.93 -13.40
N PRO A 117 -24.60 0.56 -12.62
CA PRO A 117 -24.74 0.78 -11.18
C PRO A 117 -23.88 -0.21 -10.36
N THR A 118 -23.32 0.25 -9.25
CA THR A 118 -22.57 -0.63 -8.33
C THR A 118 -23.51 -1.22 -7.29
N SER A 119 -23.49 -2.54 -7.12
CA SER A 119 -24.29 -3.22 -6.10
C SER A 119 -23.71 -2.99 -4.69
N VAL A 120 -24.57 -3.13 -3.66
CA VAL A 120 -24.15 -2.99 -2.26
C VAL A 120 -23.13 -4.07 -1.89
N GLU A 121 -23.28 -5.29 -2.41
CA GLU A 121 -22.35 -6.39 -2.21
C GLU A 121 -20.98 -6.06 -2.79
N THR A 122 -20.94 -5.47 -3.98
CA THR A 122 -19.69 -5.01 -4.62
C THR A 122 -19.02 -3.93 -3.77
N ALA A 123 -19.80 -2.98 -3.23
CA ALA A 123 -19.26 -1.95 -2.36
C ALA A 123 -18.66 -2.54 -1.06
N ILE A 124 -19.36 -3.46 -0.41
CA ILE A 124 -18.88 -4.14 0.81
C ILE A 124 -17.60 -4.94 0.52
N LEU A 125 -17.58 -5.68 -0.60
CA LEU A 125 -16.41 -6.46 -1.00
C LEU A 125 -15.22 -5.55 -1.31
N ASN A 126 -15.43 -4.42 -1.97
CA ASN A 126 -14.34 -3.51 -2.28
C ASN A 126 -13.85 -2.73 -1.05
N ILE A 127 -14.71 -2.42 -0.08
CA ILE A 127 -14.30 -1.91 1.24
C ILE A 127 -13.44 -2.95 1.98
N SER A 128 -13.83 -4.23 1.92
CA SER A 128 -13.04 -5.31 2.53
C SER A 128 -11.68 -5.48 1.83
N GLY A 129 -11.63 -5.40 0.50
CA GLY A 129 -10.40 -5.41 -0.28
C GLY A 129 -9.50 -4.22 0.01
N ALA A 130 -10.07 -3.02 0.09
CA ALA A 130 -9.35 -1.81 0.49
C ALA A 130 -8.79 -1.94 1.92
N THR A 131 -9.52 -2.62 2.82
CA THR A 131 -9.04 -2.90 4.18
C THR A 131 -7.83 -3.84 4.15
N VAL A 132 -7.89 -4.93 3.38
CA VAL A 132 -6.77 -5.85 3.19
C VAL A 132 -5.55 -5.13 2.62
N TYR A 133 -5.75 -4.32 1.56
CA TYR A 133 -4.69 -3.50 0.95
C TYR A 133 -4.05 -2.57 1.98
N GLY A 134 -4.85 -1.76 2.68
CA GLY A 134 -4.37 -0.73 3.60
C GLY A 134 -3.61 -1.30 4.81
N LEU A 135 -4.06 -2.43 5.35
CA LEU A 135 -3.39 -3.11 6.46
C LEU A 135 -2.09 -3.77 6.01
N ALA A 136 -2.09 -4.44 4.85
CA ALA A 136 -0.88 -5.05 4.28
C ALA A 136 0.17 -3.98 3.92
N LEU A 137 -0.26 -2.90 3.28
CA LEU A 137 0.57 -1.72 2.99
C LEU A 137 1.18 -1.16 4.28
N ALA A 138 0.37 -0.92 5.32
CA ALA A 138 0.86 -0.39 6.59
C ALA A 138 1.87 -1.34 7.26
N TYR A 139 1.61 -2.64 7.24
CA TYR A 139 2.50 -3.66 7.79
C TYR A 139 3.87 -3.67 7.10
N THR A 140 3.88 -3.75 5.77
CA THR A 140 5.14 -3.81 5.01
C THR A 140 5.88 -2.49 5.02
N THR A 141 5.16 -1.37 4.95
CA THR A 141 5.74 -0.03 5.16
C THR A 141 6.40 0.06 6.54
N ASN A 142 5.74 -0.44 7.59
CA ASN A 142 6.31 -0.43 8.94
C ASN A 142 7.58 -1.29 9.03
N LYS A 143 7.57 -2.47 8.42
CA LYS A 143 8.73 -3.37 8.38
C LYS A 143 9.90 -2.77 7.59
N LEU A 144 9.66 -2.23 6.40
CA LEU A 144 10.70 -1.76 5.47
C LEU A 144 11.24 -0.37 5.81
N LEU A 145 10.40 0.55 6.29
CA LEU A 145 10.83 1.91 6.61
C LEU A 145 11.23 2.06 8.08
N TYR A 146 10.52 1.43 9.04
CA TYR A 146 10.83 1.60 10.46
C TYR A 146 11.70 0.50 11.07
N GLY A 147 11.66 -0.72 10.53
CA GLY A 147 12.51 -1.82 10.99
C GLY A 147 14.01 -1.49 10.95
N GLU A 148 14.45 -0.74 9.93
CA GLU A 148 15.86 -0.33 9.81
C GLU A 148 16.23 0.93 10.59
N ILE A 149 15.30 1.86 10.82
CA ILE A 149 15.58 3.05 11.66
C ILE A 149 16.01 2.58 13.06
N LYS A 150 15.36 1.55 13.60
CA LYS A 150 15.75 0.95 14.89
C LYS A 150 17.14 0.28 14.85
N SER A 151 17.51 -0.33 13.72
CA SER A 151 18.82 -0.96 13.51
C SER A 151 19.97 0.06 13.39
N SER A 152 19.71 1.20 12.74
CA SER A 152 20.72 2.26 12.55
C SER A 152 21.05 3.03 13.84
N TYR A 153 20.11 3.12 14.80
CA TYR A 153 20.38 3.70 16.12
C TYR A 153 21.15 2.74 17.05
N GLY A 154 21.06 1.42 16.85
CA GLY A 154 21.75 0.43 17.67
C GLY A 154 23.23 0.23 17.31
N THR A 155 23.70 0.76 16.18
CA THR A 155 25.06 0.53 15.65
C THR A 155 26.00 1.74 15.79
N ASN A 156 25.52 2.89 16.28
CA ASN A 156 26.30 4.12 16.44
C ASN A 156 26.42 4.58 17.91
N VAL A 157 26.54 3.65 18.85
CA VAL A 157 27.19 3.96 20.14
C VAL A 157 28.69 3.73 19.97
N ALA A 158 29.39 4.73 19.45
CA ALA A 158 30.84 4.79 19.64
C ALA A 158 31.11 4.70 21.15
N PRO A 159 31.95 3.77 21.63
CA PRO A 159 32.17 3.60 23.06
C PRO A 159 32.70 4.91 23.64
N ALA A 160 32.08 5.34 24.74
CA ALA A 160 32.46 6.54 25.47
C ALA A 160 33.98 6.53 25.69
N MET A 161 34.67 7.56 25.20
CA MET A 161 36.07 7.77 25.50
C MET A 161 36.23 7.77 27.02
N LYS A 162 37.01 6.81 27.51
CA LYS A 162 37.41 6.68 28.92
C LYS A 162 37.94 8.04 29.39
N PRO A 163 37.52 8.57 30.55
CA PRO A 163 38.08 9.82 31.05
C PRO A 163 39.58 9.61 31.23
N LEU A 164 40.39 10.48 30.61
CA LEU A 164 41.82 10.53 30.82
C LEU A 164 42.03 10.86 32.30
N GLY A 165 42.43 9.84 33.07
CA GLY A 165 42.79 9.99 34.45
C GLY A 165 43.94 10.99 34.60
N ASP A 166 43.75 11.89 35.54
CA ASP A 166 44.72 12.71 36.26
C ASP A 166 46.17 12.35 35.92
N ARG A 167 46.76 13.06 34.96
CA ARG A 167 48.21 13.12 34.85
C ARG A 167 48.67 14.14 35.88
N GLU A 168 49.03 13.59 37.03
CA GLU A 168 49.75 14.21 38.13
C GLU A 168 50.80 15.19 37.63
N ASP A 169 50.77 16.37 38.24
CA ASP A 169 51.91 17.26 38.42
C ASP A 169 53.13 16.45 38.90
N LYS A 170 54.17 16.28 38.08
CA LYS A 170 55.55 16.09 38.55
C LYS A 170 56.58 16.65 37.58
N GLU A 171 57.28 17.68 38.06
CA GLU A 171 58.72 17.96 37.87
C GLU A 171 59.18 18.41 36.46
N LYS A 172 59.85 19.54 36.22
CA LYS A 172 60.69 20.47 37.02
C LYS A 172 60.76 21.81 36.29
#